data_AF-A0A2C9UAB9-F1
#
_entry.id   AF-A0A2C9UAB9-F1
#
_cell.length_a   1.000
_cell.length_b   1.000
_cell.length_c   1.000
_cell.angle_alpha   90.00
_cell.angle_beta   90.00
_cell.angle_gamma   90.00
#
_symmetry.space_group_name_H-M   'P 1'
#
loop_
_entity.id
_entity.type
_entity.pdbx_description
1 polymer ?
#
loop_
_entity_poly.entity_id
_entity_poly.type
_entity_poly.pdbx_seq_one_letter_code
_entity_poly.pdbx_strand_id
1 'polypeptide(L)'
;MAGVAAGSMESLISSPFELIKLRAQVASVSRFPRLISTAESKAVSPLIDKLLCGYSPDKVALNNSVALLSTLSAKHPNLVGALREYPWMMTGSGKAPSVCDVQKPSNIISLEGWGALWRGLRPGVVRDSVYGGIFFSTWQFLHRAMLDWKAVGMDPIPRSDEEIGPLSPLSIGLAAGFSGSVAAAASHCFDTAKSRSQCTVLPKYISMERRLLKWRRPGNWFERVTGIHPADRNLLFRGIWLRMTRSGLASCLIVGGYYLAVDHLVSE
;
A
#
# COMPACT_ATOMS: atom_id res chain seq x y z
N MET A 1 16.56 16.28 -7.01
CA MET A 1 15.67 16.61 -5.86
C MET A 1 14.19 16.71 -6.24
N ALA A 2 13.83 17.28 -7.39
CA ALA A 2 12.41 17.40 -7.81
C ALA A 2 11.64 16.06 -7.77
N GLY A 3 12.25 14.96 -8.25
CA GLY A 3 11.62 13.63 -8.20
C GLY A 3 11.28 13.12 -6.80
N VAL A 4 12.09 13.46 -5.79
CA VAL A 4 11.85 13.09 -4.39
C VAL A 4 10.64 13.86 -3.83
N ALA A 5 10.60 15.18 -4.08
CA ALA A 5 9.51 16.03 -3.63
C ALA A 5 8.18 15.67 -4.31
N ALA A 6 8.21 15.43 -5.62
CA ALA A 6 7.04 14.99 -6.39
C ALA A 6 6.49 13.66 -5.85
N GLY A 7 7.35 12.66 -5.61
CA GLY A 7 6.94 11.37 -5.05
C GLY A 7 6.34 11.48 -3.64
N SER A 8 6.92 12.34 -2.78
CA SER A 8 6.34 12.62 -1.46
C SER A 8 4.91 13.18 -1.55
N MET A 9 4.70 14.13 -2.45
CA MET A 9 3.39 14.77 -2.65
C MET A 9 2.38 13.79 -3.27
N GLU A 10 2.82 13.00 -4.25
CA GLU A 10 2.02 11.94 -4.85
C GLU A 10 1.50 10.98 -3.77
N SER A 11 2.37 10.48 -2.88
CA SER A 11 1.95 9.57 -1.82
C SER A 11 0.91 10.18 -0.89
N LEU A 12 0.97 11.49 -0.61
CA LEU A 12 -0.01 12.16 0.26
C LEU A 12 -1.39 12.24 -0.40
N ILE A 13 -1.43 12.57 -1.69
CA ILE A 13 -2.68 12.73 -2.46
C ILE A 13 -3.29 11.37 -2.78
N SER A 14 -2.48 10.38 -3.15
CA SER A 14 -2.94 9.08 -3.66
C SER A 14 -3.30 8.07 -2.56
N SER A 15 -2.80 8.24 -1.33
CA SER A 15 -2.96 7.27 -0.23
C SER A 15 -4.41 6.78 0.00
N PRO A 16 -5.43 7.66 0.05
CA PRO A 16 -6.82 7.23 0.23
C PRO A 16 -7.30 6.28 -0.88
N PHE A 17 -6.95 6.58 -2.13
CA PHE A 17 -7.36 5.81 -3.30
C PHE A 17 -6.60 4.48 -3.38
N GLU A 18 -5.30 4.49 -3.10
CA GLU A 18 -4.49 3.28 -3.05
C GLU A 18 -4.97 2.31 -1.98
N LEU A 19 -5.35 2.80 -0.80
CA LEU A 19 -5.93 1.95 0.25
C LEU A 19 -7.19 1.24 -0.24
N ILE A 20 -8.14 2.00 -0.80
CA ILE A 20 -9.41 1.45 -1.29
C ILE A 20 -9.16 0.42 -2.40
N LYS A 21 -8.30 0.76 -3.36
CA LYS A 21 -7.92 -0.13 -4.47
C LYS A 21 -7.29 -1.42 -3.96
N LEU A 22 -6.31 -1.32 -3.05
CA LEU A 22 -5.58 -2.48 -2.56
C LEU A 22 -6.51 -3.42 -1.79
N ARG A 23 -7.38 -2.88 -0.94
CA ARG A 23 -8.36 -3.70 -0.20
C ARG A 23 -9.36 -4.40 -1.13
N ALA A 24 -9.81 -3.71 -2.17
CA ALA A 24 -10.66 -4.33 -3.20
C ALA A 24 -9.93 -5.44 -3.97
N GLN A 25 -8.63 -5.26 -4.28
CA GLN A 25 -7.81 -6.29 -4.93
C GLN A 25 -7.58 -7.51 -4.03
N VAL A 26 -7.29 -7.31 -2.75
CA VAL A 26 -7.12 -8.42 -1.79
C VAL A 26 -8.44 -9.19 -1.66
N ALA A 27 -9.55 -8.48 -1.55
CA ALA A 27 -10.87 -9.07 -1.46
C ALA A 27 -11.28 -9.89 -2.69
N SER A 28 -10.90 -9.45 -3.89
CA SER A 28 -11.25 -10.16 -5.12
C SER A 28 -10.52 -11.50 -5.25
N VAL A 29 -9.29 -11.59 -4.71
CA VAL A 29 -8.48 -12.81 -4.69
C VAL A 29 -8.90 -13.75 -3.56
N SER A 30 -9.33 -13.22 -2.42
CA SER A 30 -9.66 -13.99 -1.23
C SER A 30 -11.05 -14.65 -1.26
N ARG A 31 -11.64 -14.94 -2.42
CA ARG A 31 -12.98 -15.57 -2.50
C ARG A 31 -12.96 -16.96 -1.87
N PHE A 32 -13.13 -17.02 -0.55
CA PHE A 32 -13.73 -18.17 0.12
C PHE A 32 -15.23 -18.19 -0.22
N PRO A 33 -15.85 -19.38 -0.31
CA PRO A 33 -17.28 -19.48 -0.57
C PRO A 33 -18.00 -18.65 0.46
N ARG A 34 -18.73 -17.64 -0.01
CA ARG A 34 -19.74 -16.95 0.78
C ARG A 34 -20.76 -18.02 1.12
N LEU A 35 -20.59 -18.71 2.26
CA LEU A 35 -21.64 -19.57 2.78
C LEU A 35 -22.86 -18.66 2.87
N ILE A 36 -23.87 -19.02 2.10
CA ILE A 36 -25.13 -18.33 1.97
C ILE A 36 -25.54 -17.85 3.36
N SER A 37 -25.80 -16.55 3.47
CA SER A 37 -26.30 -15.92 4.68
C SER A 37 -27.63 -16.58 5.04
N THR A 38 -27.59 -17.64 5.83
CA THR A 38 -28.74 -18.02 6.64
C THR A 38 -28.87 -16.93 7.69
N ALA A 39 -29.91 -16.13 7.52
CA ALA A 39 -30.33 -15.09 8.43
C ALA A 39 -30.74 -15.72 9.77
N GLU A 40 -29.78 -16.11 10.59
CA GLU A 40 -30.00 -16.21 12.02
C GLU A 40 -29.66 -14.86 12.65
N SER A 41 -30.67 -13.99 12.63
CA SER A 41 -30.75 -12.83 13.50
C SER A 41 -30.65 -13.30 14.96
N LYS A 42 -29.45 -13.25 15.53
CA LYS A 42 -29.26 -13.18 16.97
C LYS A 42 -28.54 -11.89 17.29
N ALA A 43 -29.20 -11.07 18.10
CA ALA A 43 -28.80 -9.76 18.62
C ALA A 43 -27.27 -9.56 18.64
N VAL A 44 -26.76 -9.03 17.54
CA VAL A 44 -25.46 -8.34 17.53
C VAL A 44 -25.75 -6.97 18.13
N SER A 45 -24.91 -6.53 19.08
CA SER A 45 -25.04 -5.20 19.67
C SER A 45 -25.13 -4.15 18.54
N PRO A 46 -26.05 -3.17 18.61
CA PRO A 46 -26.29 -2.21 17.53
C PRO A 46 -25.03 -1.41 17.15
N LEU A 47 -24.07 -1.32 18.08
CA LEU A 47 -22.78 -0.69 17.85
C LEU A 47 -21.88 -1.53 16.93
N ILE A 48 -21.92 -2.86 17.02
CA ILE A 48 -21.10 -3.75 16.18
C ILE A 48 -21.71 -3.90 14.80
N ASP A 49 -23.02 -4.02 14.69
CA ASP A 49 -23.69 -4.08 13.40
C ASP A 49 -23.46 -2.79 12.58
N LYS A 50 -23.35 -1.64 13.27
CA LYS A 50 -22.98 -0.37 12.64
C LYS A 50 -21.50 -0.29 12.21
N LEU A 51 -20.61 -1.00 12.90
CA LEU A 51 -19.16 -0.99 12.61
C LEU A 51 -18.75 -2.07 11.58
N LEU A 52 -19.44 -3.20 11.56
CA LEU A 52 -19.20 -4.35 10.69
C LEU A 52 -20.54 -4.89 10.14
N CYS A 53 -21.20 -4.08 9.32
CA CYS A 53 -22.50 -4.41 8.74
C CYS A 53 -22.47 -5.77 8.00
N GLY A 54 -23.27 -6.73 8.46
CA GLY A 54 -23.38 -8.06 7.87
C GLY A 54 -22.26 -9.05 8.23
N TYR A 55 -21.43 -8.74 9.23
CA TYR A 55 -20.37 -9.64 9.69
C TYR A 55 -20.89 -10.64 10.74
N SER A 56 -20.55 -11.93 10.58
CA SER A 56 -20.84 -12.96 11.58
C SER A 56 -19.59 -13.24 12.43
N PRO A 57 -19.68 -13.14 13.78
CA PRO A 57 -18.54 -13.43 14.64
C PRO A 57 -18.19 -14.92 14.65
N ASP A 58 -16.90 -15.21 14.84
CA ASP A 58 -16.41 -16.58 15.02
C ASP A 58 -16.93 -17.13 16.35
N LYS A 59 -18.05 -17.85 16.28
CA LYS A 59 -18.71 -18.46 17.44
C LYS A 59 -17.82 -19.50 18.12
N VAL A 60 -16.96 -20.21 17.39
CA VAL A 60 -16.09 -21.25 17.94
C VAL A 60 -14.99 -20.62 18.77
N ALA A 61 -14.28 -19.62 18.21
CA ALA A 61 -13.26 -18.89 18.96
C ALA A 61 -13.85 -18.16 20.17
N LEU A 62 -15.04 -17.57 20.03
CA LEU A 62 -15.74 -16.93 21.12
C LEU A 62 -16.06 -17.93 22.24
N ASN A 63 -16.63 -19.09 21.90
CA ASN A 63 -16.96 -20.12 22.89
C ASN A 63 -15.70 -20.63 23.62
N ASN A 64 -14.58 -20.78 22.91
CA ASN A 64 -13.31 -21.17 23.53
C ASN A 64 -12.82 -20.10 24.50
N SER A 65 -12.90 -18.81 24.13
CA SER A 65 -12.51 -17.70 25.03
C SER A 65 -13.40 -17.65 26.28
N VAL A 66 -14.69 -17.90 26.13
CA VAL A 66 -15.66 -17.96 27.23
C VAL A 66 -15.38 -19.17 28.12
N ALA A 67 -15.03 -20.32 27.55
CA ALA A 67 -14.67 -21.52 28.30
C ALA A 67 -13.43 -21.29 29.17
N LEU A 68 -12.43 -20.56 28.67
CA LEU A 68 -11.25 -20.16 29.45
C LEU A 68 -11.61 -19.20 30.60
N LEU A 69 -12.59 -18.32 30.38
CA LEU A 69 -13.06 -17.36 31.37
C LEU A 69 -14.22 -17.90 32.24
N SER A 70 -14.53 -19.19 32.14
CA SER A 70 -15.65 -19.82 32.85
C SER A 70 -15.53 -19.70 34.38
N THR A 71 -14.31 -19.62 34.90
CA THR A 71 -14.01 -19.38 36.32
C THR A 71 -14.48 -17.99 36.79
N LEU A 72 -14.49 -17.00 35.91
CA LEU A 72 -14.99 -15.64 36.17
C LEU A 72 -16.51 -15.52 35.93
N SER A 73 -17.09 -16.46 35.18
CA SER A 73 -18.51 -16.50 34.84
C SER A 73 -19.42 -16.58 36.08
N ALA A 74 -18.93 -17.18 37.18
CA ALA A 74 -19.67 -17.26 38.44
C ALA A 74 -20.04 -15.89 39.04
N LYS A 75 -19.28 -14.83 38.72
CA LYS A 75 -19.58 -13.44 39.14
C LYS A 75 -20.34 -12.63 38.07
N HIS A 76 -20.32 -13.07 36.82
CA HIS A 76 -20.91 -12.36 35.69
C HIS A 76 -21.74 -13.33 34.83
N PRO A 77 -23.03 -13.56 35.15
CA PRO A 77 -23.85 -14.58 34.49
C PRO A 77 -24.08 -14.34 32.99
N ASN A 78 -23.88 -13.10 32.52
CA ASN A 78 -23.94 -12.75 31.10
C ASN A 78 -22.56 -12.33 30.54
N LEU A 79 -21.52 -13.11 30.85
CA LEU A 79 -20.16 -12.87 30.37
C LEU A 79 -20.09 -12.82 28.83
N VAL A 80 -20.84 -13.69 28.15
CA VAL A 80 -20.86 -13.74 26.67
C VAL A 80 -21.44 -12.45 26.07
N GLY A 81 -22.54 -11.94 26.63
CA GLY A 81 -23.14 -10.67 26.20
C GLY A 81 -22.19 -9.51 26.42
N ALA A 82 -21.60 -9.42 27.61
CA ALA A 82 -20.62 -8.38 27.94
C ALA A 82 -19.40 -8.42 27.02
N LEU A 83 -18.83 -9.60 26.76
CA LEU A 83 -17.72 -9.77 25.81
C LEU A 83 -18.11 -9.31 24.41
N ARG A 84 -19.32 -9.64 23.94
CA ARG A 84 -19.80 -9.16 22.65
C ARG A 84 -19.98 -7.66 22.60
N GLU A 85 -20.22 -6.96 23.70
CA GLU A 85 -20.27 -5.50 23.69
C GLU A 85 -18.88 -4.88 23.52
N TYR A 86 -17.83 -5.64 23.87
CA TYR A 86 -16.49 -5.13 23.78
C TYR A 86 -15.95 -5.12 22.34
N PRO A 87 -15.38 -3.96 21.94
CA PRO A 87 -14.78 -3.82 20.63
C PRO A 87 -13.57 -4.76 20.34
N TRP A 88 -12.90 -5.35 21.33
CA TRP A 88 -11.84 -6.32 21.05
C TRP A 88 -12.40 -7.71 20.66
N MET A 89 -13.66 -8.00 20.99
CA MET A 89 -14.33 -9.29 20.73
C MET A 89 -15.40 -9.26 19.64
N MET A 90 -15.52 -8.15 18.89
CA MET A 90 -16.49 -8.07 17.79
C MET A 90 -16.30 -9.14 16.71
N THR A 91 -15.09 -9.69 16.55
CA THR A 91 -14.82 -10.83 15.66
C THR A 91 -15.04 -12.20 16.29
N GLY A 92 -15.32 -12.25 17.60
CA GLY A 92 -15.37 -13.48 18.40
C GLY A 92 -14.00 -14.07 18.76
N SER A 93 -12.96 -13.80 17.97
CA SER A 93 -11.62 -14.38 18.14
C SER A 93 -10.61 -13.48 18.85
N GLY A 94 -10.96 -12.22 19.15
CA GLY A 94 -10.01 -11.23 19.65
C GLY A 94 -9.08 -10.65 18.56
N LYS A 95 -9.17 -11.16 17.32
CA LYS A 95 -8.34 -10.71 16.20
C LYS A 95 -9.02 -9.55 15.46
N ALA A 96 -8.19 -8.73 14.81
CA ALA A 96 -8.70 -7.70 13.90
C ALA A 96 -9.55 -8.32 12.77
N PRO A 97 -10.62 -7.64 12.33
CA PRO A 97 -11.44 -8.11 11.22
C PRO A 97 -10.63 -8.19 9.93
N SER A 98 -11.06 -9.07 9.01
CA SER A 98 -10.37 -9.24 7.74
C SER A 98 -10.57 -8.00 6.85
N VAL A 99 -9.59 -7.72 6.01
CA VAL A 99 -9.67 -6.68 4.97
C VAL A 99 -10.89 -6.89 4.06
N CYS A 100 -11.20 -8.16 3.82
CA CYS A 100 -12.29 -8.58 2.95
C CYS A 100 -13.65 -8.21 3.53
N ASP A 101 -13.75 -8.00 4.84
CA ASP A 101 -14.99 -7.60 5.51
C ASP A 101 -15.17 -6.08 5.50
N VAL A 102 -14.07 -5.33 5.27
CA VAL A 102 -14.00 -3.86 5.40
C VAL A 102 -13.50 -3.21 4.10
N GLN A 103 -14.19 -3.52 2.99
CA GLN A 103 -13.83 -3.03 1.66
C GLN A 103 -14.44 -1.66 1.34
N LYS A 104 -15.69 -1.44 1.76
CA LYS A 104 -16.42 -0.22 1.43
C LYS A 104 -15.79 0.98 2.15
N PRO A 105 -15.56 2.12 1.49
CA PRO A 105 -15.01 3.32 2.14
C PRO A 105 -15.81 3.75 3.38
N SER A 106 -17.14 3.62 3.33
CA SER A 106 -18.03 3.88 4.47
C SER A 106 -17.70 3.01 5.69
N ASN A 107 -17.39 1.72 5.47
CA ASN A 107 -17.07 0.76 6.52
C ASN A 107 -15.65 1.03 7.08
N ILE A 108 -14.71 1.45 6.22
CA ILE A 108 -13.37 1.87 6.65
C ILE A 108 -13.48 3.07 7.59
N ILE A 109 -14.25 4.10 7.20
CA ILE A 109 -14.42 5.31 8.00
C ILE A 109 -15.18 5.04 9.29
N SER A 110 -16.23 4.21 9.27
CA SER A 110 -17.01 3.91 10.48
C SER A 110 -16.18 3.12 11.51
N LEU A 111 -15.43 2.12 11.05
CA LEU A 111 -14.64 1.19 11.87
C LEU A 111 -13.29 1.76 12.31
N GLU A 112 -12.49 2.27 11.38
CA GLU A 112 -11.10 2.70 11.62
C GLU A 112 -10.96 4.23 11.75
N GLY A 113 -11.94 4.99 11.26
CA GLY A 113 -11.93 6.45 11.27
C GLY A 113 -11.27 7.07 10.03
N TRP A 114 -11.40 8.39 9.87
CA TRP A 114 -10.88 9.15 8.73
C TRP A 114 -9.36 9.00 8.52
N GLY A 115 -8.59 8.97 9.60
CA GLY A 115 -7.13 8.82 9.53
C GLY A 115 -6.67 7.47 8.96
N ALA A 116 -7.57 6.47 8.87
CA ALA A 116 -7.27 5.19 8.26
C ALA A 116 -7.02 5.28 6.75
N LEU A 117 -7.57 6.30 6.07
CA LEU A 117 -7.35 6.52 4.63
C LEU A 117 -5.87 6.78 4.30
N TRP A 118 -5.08 7.28 5.26
CA TRP A 118 -3.63 7.46 5.16
C TRP A 118 -2.84 6.33 5.83
N ARG A 119 -3.44 5.15 5.99
CA ARG A 119 -2.72 3.95 6.44
C ARG A 119 -1.62 3.61 5.43
N GLY A 120 -0.42 3.35 5.94
CA GLY A 120 0.76 3.10 5.11
C GLY A 120 1.39 4.37 4.52
N LEU A 121 0.98 5.58 4.94
CA LEU A 121 1.57 6.82 4.42
C LEU A 121 3.08 6.90 4.65
N ARG A 122 3.59 6.49 5.82
CA ARG A 122 5.04 6.53 6.11
C ARG A 122 5.86 5.69 5.11
N PRO A 123 5.60 4.38 4.93
CA PRO A 123 6.31 3.62 3.93
C PRO A 123 6.01 4.10 2.51
N GLY A 124 4.81 4.65 2.25
CA GLY A 124 4.46 5.26 0.97
C GLY A 124 5.30 6.48 0.58
N VAL A 125 5.44 7.45 1.49
CA VAL A 125 6.25 8.65 1.24
C VAL A 125 7.69 8.26 0.95
N VAL A 126 8.26 7.33 1.73
CA VAL A 126 9.64 6.86 1.51
C VAL A 126 9.74 6.09 0.19
N ARG A 127 8.79 5.21 -0.12
CA ARG A 127 8.72 4.47 -1.39
C ARG A 127 8.75 5.40 -2.58
N ASP A 128 7.83 6.35 -2.63
CA ASP A 128 7.60 7.21 -3.80
C ASP A 128 8.73 8.23 -3.96
N SER A 129 9.27 8.72 -2.83
CA SER A 129 10.48 9.54 -2.80
C SER A 129 11.70 8.83 -3.39
N VAL A 130 11.98 7.60 -2.92
CA VAL A 130 13.13 6.80 -3.38
C VAL A 130 12.93 6.42 -4.84
N TYR A 131 11.73 5.99 -5.23
CA TYR A 131 11.40 5.65 -6.61
C TYR A 131 11.61 6.84 -7.53
N GLY A 132 10.98 7.98 -7.26
CA GLY A 132 11.10 9.18 -8.09
C GLY A 132 12.55 9.69 -8.14
N GLY A 133 13.24 9.74 -7.00
CA GLY A 133 14.64 10.16 -6.94
C GLY A 133 15.56 9.33 -7.83
N ILE A 134 15.49 8.01 -7.72
CA ILE A 134 16.34 7.09 -8.49
C ILE A 134 15.93 7.05 -9.95
N PHE A 135 14.63 7.06 -10.24
CA PHE A 135 14.11 7.07 -11.60
C PHE A 135 14.63 8.28 -12.38
N PHE A 136 14.39 9.50 -11.86
CA PHE A 136 14.81 10.70 -12.59
C PHE A 136 16.34 10.83 -12.67
N SER A 137 17.07 10.43 -11.63
CA SER A 137 18.54 10.51 -11.66
C SER A 137 19.16 9.54 -12.67
N THR A 138 18.71 8.28 -12.66
CA THR A 138 19.21 7.25 -13.59
C THR A 138 18.79 7.57 -15.02
N TRP A 139 17.54 8.02 -15.20
CA TRP A 139 17.03 8.47 -16.48
C TRP A 139 17.84 9.62 -17.06
N GLN A 140 18.06 10.68 -16.28
CA GLN A 140 18.80 11.87 -16.71
C GLN A 140 20.26 11.54 -17.05
N PHE A 141 20.89 10.67 -16.26
CA PHE A 141 22.24 10.20 -16.55
C PHE A 141 22.32 9.45 -17.87
N LEU A 142 21.43 8.48 -18.10
CA LEU A 142 21.38 7.73 -19.35
C LEU A 142 21.03 8.61 -20.55
N HIS A 143 20.10 9.55 -20.37
CA HIS A 143 19.72 10.47 -21.42
C HIS A 143 20.90 11.34 -21.87
N ARG A 144 21.67 11.90 -20.93
CA ARG A 144 22.90 12.64 -21.24
C ARG A 144 23.95 11.77 -21.92
N ALA A 145 24.20 10.57 -21.39
CA ALA A 145 25.16 9.65 -22.01
C ALA A 145 24.78 9.29 -23.46
N MET A 146 23.49 9.15 -23.76
CA MET A 146 23.01 8.93 -25.13
C MET A 146 23.18 10.16 -26.02
N LEU A 147 22.97 11.37 -25.50
CA LEU A 147 23.23 12.62 -26.22
C LEU A 147 24.72 12.78 -26.52
N ASP A 148 25.59 12.61 -25.52
CA ASP A 148 27.04 12.66 -25.67
C ASP A 148 27.53 11.66 -26.72
N TRP A 149 27.01 10.43 -26.66
CA TRP A 149 27.34 9.39 -27.64
C TRP A 149 26.91 9.78 -29.07
N LYS A 150 25.76 10.42 -29.22
CA LYS A 150 25.28 10.90 -30.51
C LYS A 150 26.13 12.07 -31.02
N ALA A 151 26.54 12.97 -30.15
CA ALA A 151 27.36 14.14 -30.47
C ALA A 151 28.74 13.77 -31.04
N VAL A 152 29.35 12.68 -30.56
CA VAL A 152 30.65 12.18 -31.08
C VAL A 152 30.60 11.84 -32.58
N GLY A 153 29.43 11.49 -33.11
CA GLY A 153 29.25 11.15 -34.52
C GLY A 153 28.83 12.31 -35.43
N MET A 154 28.79 13.55 -34.95
CA MET A 154 28.32 14.71 -35.71
C MET A 154 29.46 15.60 -36.20
N ASP A 155 29.42 15.99 -37.47
CA ASP A 155 30.30 16.98 -38.10
C ASP A 155 29.47 18.13 -38.69
N PRO A 156 29.62 19.40 -38.24
CA PRO A 156 30.54 19.86 -37.20
C PRO A 156 30.10 19.47 -35.78
N ILE A 157 31.04 19.50 -34.84
CA ILE A 157 30.81 19.21 -33.41
C ILE A 157 29.74 20.18 -32.85
N PRO A 158 28.67 19.67 -32.22
CA PRO A 158 27.62 20.50 -31.65
C PRO A 158 28.14 21.32 -30.47
N ARG A 159 27.71 22.58 -30.38
CA ARG A 159 28.07 23.52 -29.32
C ARG A 159 27.13 23.47 -28.12
N SER A 160 25.94 22.88 -28.28
CA SER A 160 24.96 22.68 -27.19
C SER A 160 24.09 21.44 -27.41
N ASP A 161 23.44 20.98 -26.34
CA ASP A 161 22.57 19.79 -26.35
C ASP A 161 21.35 19.99 -27.27
N GLU A 162 20.93 21.23 -27.52
CA GLU A 162 19.81 21.57 -28.41
C GLU A 162 20.16 21.41 -29.90
N GLU A 163 21.44 21.46 -30.26
CA GLU A 163 21.92 21.20 -31.63
C GLU A 163 21.95 19.70 -31.94
N ILE A 164 21.95 18.86 -30.89
CA ILE A 164 21.84 17.41 -31.02
C ILE A 164 20.37 17.10 -31.34
N GLY A 165 20.09 16.73 -32.60
CA GLY A 165 18.73 16.39 -33.02
C GLY A 165 18.07 15.31 -32.14
N PRO A 166 16.76 15.06 -32.25
CA PRO A 166 16.02 14.19 -31.34
C PRO A 166 16.63 12.79 -31.25
N LEU A 167 16.75 12.26 -30.03
CA LEU A 167 17.14 10.87 -29.81
C LEU A 167 16.02 9.94 -30.25
N SER A 168 16.37 8.72 -30.68
CA SER A 168 15.36 7.73 -31.08
C SER A 168 14.39 7.46 -29.92
N PRO A 169 13.06 7.54 -30.16
CA PRO A 169 12.06 7.27 -29.12
C PRO A 169 12.19 5.88 -28.48
N LEU A 170 12.73 4.90 -29.23
CA LEU A 170 12.99 3.57 -28.74
C LEU A 170 14.17 3.52 -27.76
N SER A 171 15.28 4.21 -28.04
CA SER A 171 16.43 4.25 -27.12
C SER A 171 16.10 5.01 -25.84
N ILE A 172 15.38 6.13 -25.98
CA ILE A 172 14.76 6.87 -24.89
C ILE A 172 13.86 5.92 -24.08
N GLY A 173 12.93 5.20 -24.71
CA GLY A 173 12.06 4.24 -24.02
C GLY A 173 12.85 3.19 -23.23
N LEU A 174 13.85 2.56 -23.84
CA LEU A 174 14.66 1.53 -23.20
C LEU A 174 15.42 2.04 -21.98
N ALA A 175 16.04 3.22 -22.07
CA ALA A 175 16.71 3.84 -20.94
C ALA A 175 15.72 4.19 -19.80
N ALA A 176 14.48 4.55 -20.12
CA ALA A 176 13.44 4.82 -19.14
C ALA A 176 12.99 3.53 -18.46
N GLY A 177 12.89 2.43 -19.22
CA GLY A 177 12.58 1.12 -18.69
C GLY A 177 13.67 0.57 -17.77
N PHE A 178 14.94 0.76 -18.12
CA PHE A 178 16.04 0.41 -17.23
C PHE A 178 15.98 1.21 -15.92
N SER A 179 15.83 2.53 -16.04
CA SER A 179 15.67 3.42 -14.89
C SER A 179 14.50 3.02 -13.98
N GLY A 180 13.32 2.73 -14.56
CA GLY A 180 12.13 2.27 -13.86
C GLY A 180 12.36 0.95 -13.11
N SER A 181 13.13 0.02 -13.70
CA SER A 181 13.49 -1.24 -13.07
C SER A 181 14.40 -1.04 -11.85
N VAL A 182 15.42 -0.18 -11.97
CA VAL A 182 16.35 0.14 -10.87
C VAL A 182 15.61 0.87 -9.73
N ALA A 183 14.77 1.84 -10.06
CA ALA A 183 13.95 2.56 -9.08
C ALA A 183 12.96 1.63 -8.36
N ALA A 184 12.36 0.68 -9.08
CA ALA A 184 11.47 -0.34 -8.50
C ALA A 184 12.20 -1.27 -7.54
N ALA A 185 13.41 -1.71 -7.90
CA ALA A 185 14.24 -2.55 -7.03
C ALA A 185 14.59 -1.83 -5.72
N ALA A 186 15.09 -0.59 -5.82
CA ALA A 186 15.54 0.19 -4.67
C ALA A 186 14.42 0.58 -3.70
N SER A 187 13.20 0.81 -4.22
CA SER A 187 12.03 1.15 -3.40
C SER A 187 11.17 -0.07 -3.02
N HIS A 188 11.62 -1.30 -3.28
CA HIS A 188 10.79 -2.50 -3.14
C HIS A 188 10.34 -2.79 -1.72
N CYS A 189 11.25 -2.74 -0.75
CA CYS A 189 10.95 -3.04 0.65
C CYS A 189 9.84 -2.13 1.21
N PHE A 190 9.82 -0.85 0.82
CA PHE A 190 8.82 0.12 1.26
C PHE A 190 7.44 -0.13 0.64
N ASP A 191 7.38 -0.64 -0.60
CA ASP A 191 6.13 -0.99 -1.25
C ASP A 191 5.47 -2.22 -0.62
N THR A 192 6.28 -3.22 -0.28
CA THR A 192 5.82 -4.37 0.50
C THR A 192 5.29 -3.91 1.86
N ALA A 193 6.03 -3.05 2.57
CA ALA A 193 5.60 -2.50 3.86
C ALA A 193 4.31 -1.66 3.75
N LYS A 194 4.18 -0.83 2.72
CA LYS A 194 2.97 -0.04 2.44
C LYS A 194 1.77 -0.95 2.21
N SER A 195 1.92 -1.93 1.32
CA SER A 195 0.87 -2.89 0.97
C SER A 195 0.40 -3.68 2.19
N ARG A 196 1.34 -4.16 3.01
CA ARG A 196 1.06 -4.88 4.25
C ARG A 196 0.34 -4.00 5.27
N SER A 197 0.78 -2.75 5.43
CA SER A 197 0.11 -1.80 6.31
C SER A 197 -1.32 -1.51 5.85
N GLN A 198 -1.56 -1.36 4.55
CA GLN A 198 -2.89 -1.15 3.97
C GLN A 198 -3.82 -2.37 4.16
N CYS A 199 -3.25 -3.58 4.23
CA CYS A 199 -3.95 -4.82 4.60
C CYS A 199 -4.21 -4.98 6.10
N THR A 200 -3.72 -4.09 6.97
CA THR A 200 -4.07 -4.17 8.40
C THR A 200 -5.32 -3.33 8.68
N VAL A 201 -6.35 -3.97 9.21
CA VAL A 201 -7.54 -3.28 9.73
C VAL A 201 -7.30 -3.02 11.21
N LEU A 202 -7.24 -1.74 11.60
CA LEU A 202 -7.10 -1.37 13.01
C LEU A 202 -8.27 -0.47 13.41
N PRO A 203 -9.27 -1.02 14.11
CA PRO A 203 -10.41 -0.25 14.56
C PRO A 203 -10.02 0.93 15.46
N LYS A 204 -10.81 2.00 15.39
CA LYS A 204 -10.49 3.30 16.02
C LYS A 204 -10.27 3.24 17.53
N TYR A 205 -11.04 2.40 18.23
CA TYR A 205 -10.93 2.23 19.69
C TYR A 205 -9.60 1.58 20.09
N ILE A 206 -9.11 0.58 19.34
CA ILE A 206 -7.79 -0.03 19.60
C ILE A 206 -6.69 1.00 19.34
N SER A 207 -6.84 1.80 18.29
CA SER A 207 -5.90 2.89 17.99
C SER A 207 -5.85 3.93 19.13
N MET A 208 -7.02 4.30 19.67
CA MET A 208 -7.13 5.21 20.82
C MET A 208 -6.52 4.61 22.08
N GLU A 209 -6.83 3.36 22.41
CA GLU A 209 -6.27 2.65 23.56
C GLU A 209 -4.74 2.55 23.49
N ARG A 210 -4.18 2.15 22.33
CA ARG A 210 -2.72 2.14 22.10
C ARG A 210 -2.07 3.49 22.36
N ARG A 211 -2.77 4.58 22.01
CA ARG A 211 -2.30 5.95 22.25
C ARG A 211 -2.38 6.31 23.74
N LEU A 212 -3.49 5.98 24.40
CA LEU A 212 -3.69 6.22 25.84
C LEU A 212 -2.65 5.47 26.69
N LEU A 213 -2.44 4.19 26.40
CA LEU A 213 -1.48 3.33 27.09
C LEU A 213 -0.02 3.55 26.66
N LYS A 214 0.24 4.51 25.76
CA LYS A 214 1.57 4.82 25.20
C LYS A 214 2.32 3.56 24.74
N TRP A 215 1.61 2.64 24.08
CA TRP A 215 2.18 1.35 23.71
C TRP A 215 3.40 1.56 22.80
N ARG A 216 4.57 1.10 23.26
CA ARG A 216 5.82 1.22 22.51
C ARG A 216 5.71 0.43 21.21
N ARG A 217 5.95 1.09 20.08
CA ARG A 217 5.98 0.42 18.78
C ARG A 217 7.19 -0.52 18.73
N PRO A 218 7.01 -1.79 18.33
CA PRO A 218 8.13 -2.70 18.17
C PRO A 218 9.01 -2.27 17.00
N GLY A 219 10.28 -2.64 17.05
CA GLY A 219 11.24 -2.43 15.95
C GLY A 219 12.31 -1.37 16.19
N ASN A 220 13.31 -1.41 15.32
CA ASN A 220 14.45 -0.51 15.33
C ASN A 220 14.00 0.91 14.94
N TRP A 221 14.88 1.91 15.15
CA TRP A 221 14.56 3.30 14.82
C TRP A 221 14.15 3.45 13.34
N PHE A 222 14.92 2.85 12.43
CA PHE A 222 14.64 2.88 10.99
C PHE A 222 13.25 2.32 10.65
N GLU A 223 12.89 1.18 11.20
CA GLU A 223 11.58 0.54 10.98
C GLU A 223 10.43 1.43 11.49
N ARG A 224 10.61 2.10 12.63
CA ARG A 224 9.62 3.01 13.21
C ARG A 224 9.44 4.29 12.37
N VAL A 225 10.52 4.81 11.81
CA VAL A 225 10.50 6.00 10.95
C VAL A 225 9.85 5.68 9.61
N THR A 226 10.31 4.62 8.95
CA THR A 226 9.82 4.18 7.63
C THR A 226 8.46 3.50 7.70
N GLY A 227 8.02 3.05 8.89
CA GLY A 227 6.75 2.38 9.10
C GLY A 227 6.76 0.90 8.69
N ILE A 228 7.94 0.28 8.60
CA ILE A 228 8.11 -1.16 8.39
C ILE A 228 7.79 -1.89 9.70
N HIS A 229 6.94 -2.93 9.63
CA HIS A 229 6.67 -3.78 10.80
C HIS A 229 7.76 -4.87 10.92
N PRO A 230 8.31 -5.14 12.13
CA PRO A 230 9.37 -6.14 12.30
C PRO A 230 8.99 -7.55 11.82
N ALA A 231 7.69 -7.90 11.87
CA ALA A 231 7.21 -9.19 11.37
C ALA A 231 7.30 -9.34 9.84
N ASP A 232 7.44 -8.23 9.10
CA ASP A 232 7.48 -8.25 7.63
C ASP A 232 8.91 -8.42 7.08
N ARG A 233 9.96 -8.46 7.93
CA ARG A 233 11.38 -8.53 7.53
C ARG A 233 11.67 -9.61 6.48
N ASN A 234 11.18 -10.81 6.71
CA ASN A 234 11.42 -11.97 5.83
C ASN A 234 10.63 -11.89 4.50
N LEU A 235 9.70 -10.94 4.39
CA LEU A 235 8.80 -10.80 3.26
C LEU A 235 9.12 -9.58 2.39
N LEU A 236 9.98 -8.67 2.86
CA LEU A 236 10.21 -7.36 2.23
C LEU A 236 10.59 -7.43 0.75
N PHE A 237 11.34 -8.47 0.35
CA PHE A 237 11.83 -8.65 -1.01
C PHE A 237 10.99 -9.61 -1.87
N ARG A 238 9.84 -10.06 -1.36
CA ARG A 238 8.99 -11.02 -2.07
C ARG A 238 8.33 -10.35 -3.28
N GLY A 239 8.59 -10.89 -4.46
CA GLY A 239 8.01 -10.38 -5.72
C GLY A 239 8.78 -9.24 -6.36
N ILE A 240 10.05 -9.01 -5.96
CA ILE A 240 10.88 -7.92 -6.49
C ILE A 240 11.01 -7.96 -8.01
N TRP A 241 11.29 -9.15 -8.58
CA TRP A 241 11.33 -9.36 -10.04
C TRP A 241 10.09 -8.78 -10.69
N LEU A 242 8.90 -9.23 -10.25
CA LEU A 242 7.64 -8.90 -10.90
C LEU A 242 7.41 -7.39 -10.91
N ARG A 243 7.80 -6.72 -9.83
CA ARG A 243 7.75 -5.27 -9.74
C ARG A 243 8.75 -4.61 -10.69
N MET A 244 10.00 -5.07 -10.73
CA MET A 244 11.04 -4.54 -11.63
C MET A 244 10.61 -4.64 -13.09
N THR A 245 10.19 -5.84 -13.53
CA THR A 245 9.71 -6.07 -14.90
C THR A 245 8.51 -5.19 -15.23
N ARG A 246 7.51 -5.13 -14.35
CA ARG A 246 6.32 -4.30 -14.55
C ARG A 246 6.68 -2.82 -14.66
N SER A 247 7.50 -2.30 -13.75
CA SER A 247 7.91 -0.90 -13.75
C SER A 247 8.78 -0.58 -14.95
N GLY A 248 9.71 -1.46 -15.34
CA GLY A 248 10.55 -1.26 -16.52
C GLY A 248 9.74 -1.22 -17.82
N LEU A 249 8.84 -2.18 -18.02
CA LEU A 249 7.97 -2.17 -19.20
C LEU A 249 7.05 -0.95 -19.21
N ALA A 250 6.44 -0.61 -18.08
CA ALA A 250 5.56 0.57 -17.99
C ALA A 250 6.31 1.87 -18.29
N SER A 251 7.49 2.08 -17.71
CA SER A 251 8.31 3.27 -17.96
C SER A 251 8.81 3.33 -19.41
N CYS A 252 9.19 2.19 -20.00
CA CYS A 252 9.58 2.12 -21.40
C CYS A 252 8.45 2.53 -22.34
N LEU A 253 7.24 2.01 -22.11
CA LEU A 253 6.09 2.31 -22.94
C LEU A 253 5.59 3.74 -22.76
N ILE A 254 5.57 4.27 -21.53
CA ILE A 254 5.11 5.64 -21.27
C ILE A 254 6.07 6.65 -21.91
N VAL A 255 7.37 6.53 -21.65
CA VAL A 255 8.33 7.51 -22.17
C VAL A 255 8.54 7.33 -23.67
N GLY A 256 8.78 6.09 -24.12
CA GLY A 256 8.94 5.83 -25.56
C GLY A 256 7.70 6.20 -26.36
N GLY A 257 6.51 5.86 -25.86
CA GLY A 257 5.24 6.25 -26.48
C GLY A 257 5.00 7.75 -26.49
N TYR A 258 5.40 8.47 -25.43
CA TYR A 258 5.32 9.93 -25.39
C TYR A 258 6.20 10.57 -26.48
N TYR A 259 7.46 10.17 -26.59
CA TYR A 259 8.37 10.72 -27.61
C TYR A 259 7.96 10.31 -29.03
N LEU A 260 7.47 9.07 -29.24
CA LEU A 260 6.89 8.67 -30.52
C LEU A 260 5.69 9.56 -30.89
N ALA A 261 4.81 9.84 -29.94
CA ALA A 261 3.66 10.70 -30.18
C ALA A 261 4.06 12.14 -30.49
N VAL A 262 5.06 12.68 -29.80
CA VAL A 262 5.61 14.02 -30.08
C VAL A 262 6.21 14.06 -31.49
N ASP A 263 7.04 13.09 -31.85
CA ASP A 263 7.66 13.02 -33.19
C ASP A 263 6.61 12.97 -34.30
N HIS A 264 5.50 12.26 -34.10
CA HIS A 264 4.43 12.12 -35.08
C HIS A 264 3.42 13.28 -35.11
N LEU A 265 3.14 13.93 -33.96
CA LEU A 265 2.08 14.95 -33.86
C LEU A 265 2.60 16.39 -33.93
N VAL A 266 3.88 16.63 -33.63
CA VAL A 266 4.49 17.98 -33.61
C VAL A 266 5.32 18.24 -34.87
N SER A 267 5.64 17.20 -35.65
CA SER A 267 6.36 17.34 -36.93
C SER A 267 5.46 17.66 -38.14
N GLU A 268 4.20 18.07 -37.90
CA GLU A 268 3.31 18.66 -38.94
C GLU A 268 3.30 20.19 -38.88
#